data_AF-A0A3M3TR09-F1
#
_entry.id   AF-A0A3M3TR09-F1
#
_cell.length_a   1.000
_cell.length_b   1.000
_cell.length_c   1.000
_cell.angle_alpha   90.00
_cell.angle_beta   90.00
_cell.angle_gamma   90.00
#
_symmetry.space_group_name_H-M   'P 1'
#
loop_
_entity.id
_entity.type
_entity.pdbx_description
1 polymer ?
#
loop_
_entity_poly.entity_id
_entity_poly.type
_entity_poly.pdbx_seq_one_letter_code
_entity_poly.pdbx_strand_id
1 'polypeptide(L)'
;MIRMNRRPSLGGAINAAAVALQNHLLLQQLKLAQQQNPGSDHRKSVAGSETEETLDGIVFSGNPHETVPRSLLLDDRLSPLERNAWQVFRLLINADGITAFPTYEQLRPYLGSVPGKFASRETVAKALTVLRLTRWLSLGRRVRDSLSGRMQGNVYILHDEPVGCVEAMELDRDYLLLVGHYNLTAANYVFFLGLPWTPGLQDQAEDRAYRNGQLRMVVVKIPLAEDTIDQQLWQMLMDKRALASDLIDPEAEASSKKALAETI
;
A
#
# COMPACT_ATOMS: atom_id res chain seq x y z
N MET A 1 15.16 -17.32 24.10
CA MET A 1 14.91 -15.87 24.01
C MET A 1 13.43 -15.67 23.70
N ILE A 2 12.65 -15.21 24.69
CA ILE A 2 11.18 -15.41 24.77
C ILE A 2 10.46 -14.34 23.94
N ARG A 3 9.79 -14.74 22.86
CA ARG A 3 8.91 -13.87 22.05
C ARG A 3 7.55 -13.78 22.75
N MET A 4 7.28 -12.66 23.42
CA MET A 4 5.95 -12.39 23.98
C MET A 4 4.96 -12.12 22.83
N ASN A 5 4.08 -13.08 22.60
CA ASN A 5 2.88 -12.90 21.78
C ASN A 5 1.94 -11.96 22.54
N ARG A 6 2.07 -10.63 22.34
CA ARG A 6 1.14 -9.67 22.93
C ARG A 6 -0.18 -9.76 22.17
N ARG A 7 -1.16 -10.47 22.75
CA ARG A 7 -2.57 -10.29 22.37
C ARG A 7 -2.90 -8.79 22.51
N PRO A 8 -3.64 -8.19 21.57
CA PRO A 8 -4.08 -6.81 21.73
C PRO A 8 -4.80 -6.69 23.08
N SER A 9 -4.49 -5.64 23.84
CA SER A 9 -5.19 -5.38 25.10
C SER A 9 -6.67 -5.20 24.80
N LEU A 10 -7.54 -5.58 25.74
CA LEU A 10 -8.99 -5.42 25.57
C LEU A 10 -9.35 -3.98 25.17
N GLY A 11 -8.64 -2.99 25.71
CA GLY A 11 -8.76 -1.58 25.32
C GLY A 11 -8.36 -1.29 23.88
N GLY A 12 -7.26 -1.88 23.38
CA GLY A 12 -6.85 -1.72 21.98
C GLY A 12 -7.81 -2.41 20.99
N ALA A 13 -8.38 -3.54 21.37
CA ALA A 13 -9.40 -4.23 20.56
C ALA A 13 -10.73 -3.46 20.51
N ILE A 14 -11.13 -2.84 21.63
CA ILE A 14 -12.33 -1.99 21.70
C ILE A 14 -12.12 -0.70 20.89
N ASN A 15 -10.93 -0.09 20.98
CA ASN A 15 -10.64 1.12 20.21
C ASN A 15 -10.58 0.83 18.70
N ALA A 16 -9.92 -0.26 18.29
CA ALA A 16 -9.88 -0.68 16.90
C ALA A 16 -11.28 -1.01 16.34
N ALA A 17 -12.15 -1.65 17.13
CA ALA A 17 -13.54 -1.89 16.74
C ALA A 17 -14.36 -0.60 16.64
N ALA A 18 -14.14 0.36 17.55
CA ALA A 18 -14.79 1.67 17.51
C ALA A 18 -14.33 2.50 16.30
N VAL A 19 -13.03 2.49 15.99
CA VAL A 19 -12.46 3.15 14.80
C VAL A 19 -12.95 2.49 13.52
N ALA A 20 -12.99 1.16 13.44
CA ALA A 20 -13.54 0.44 12.30
C ALA A 20 -15.03 0.74 12.09
N LEU A 21 -15.82 0.82 13.16
CA LEU A 21 -17.22 1.25 13.11
C LEU A 21 -17.36 2.71 12.66
N GLN A 22 -16.50 3.59 13.14
CA GLN A 22 -16.51 5.01 12.77
C GLN A 22 -16.09 5.22 11.31
N ASN A 23 -15.11 4.45 10.81
CA ASN A 23 -14.71 4.41 9.41
C ASN A 23 -15.82 3.85 8.52
N HIS A 24 -16.46 2.76 8.95
CA HIS A 24 -17.62 2.19 8.26
C HIS A 24 -18.79 3.19 8.22
N LEU A 25 -19.05 3.91 9.31
CA LEU A 25 -20.08 4.93 9.39
C LEU A 25 -19.76 6.14 8.49
N LEU A 26 -18.50 6.58 8.46
CA LEU A 26 -18.04 7.65 7.58
C LEU A 26 -18.19 7.27 6.11
N LEU A 27 -17.83 6.03 5.75
CA LEU A 27 -18.06 5.48 4.42
C LEU A 27 -19.56 5.39 4.07
N GLN A 28 -20.41 5.10 5.06
CA GLN A 28 -21.86 5.11 4.90
C GLN A 28 -22.41 6.53 4.69
N GLN A 29 -21.94 7.50 5.45
CA GLN A 29 -22.32 8.91 5.34
C GLN A 29 -21.88 9.51 4.01
N LEU A 30 -20.67 9.18 3.53
CA LEU A 30 -20.21 9.56 2.19
C LEU A 30 -21.07 8.95 1.07
N LYS A 31 -21.56 7.70 1.25
CA LYS A 31 -22.50 7.09 0.30
C LYS A 31 -23.88 7.75 0.33
N LEU A 32 -24.38 8.14 1.51
CA LEU A 32 -25.66 8.82 1.68
C LEU A 32 -25.63 10.26 1.15
N ALA A 33 -24.53 11.00 1.38
CA ALA A 33 -24.33 12.34 0.84
C ALA A 33 -24.29 12.37 -0.70
N GLN A 34 -23.85 11.27 -1.34
CA GLN A 34 -23.91 11.10 -2.80
C GLN A 34 -25.32 10.79 -3.33
N GLN A 35 -26.22 10.27 -2.50
CA GLN A 35 -27.62 9.95 -2.88
C GLN A 35 -28.58 11.13 -2.67
N GLN A 36 -28.22 12.11 -1.83
CA GLN A 36 -29.08 13.25 -1.48
C GLN A 36 -28.89 14.50 -2.35
N ASN A 37 -28.04 14.48 -3.38
CA ASN A 37 -27.90 15.64 -4.27
C ASN A 37 -28.44 15.38 -5.70
N PRO A 38 -29.77 15.25 -5.90
CA PRO A 38 -30.36 15.42 -7.21
C PRO A 38 -30.64 16.91 -7.43
N GLY A 39 -29.77 17.58 -8.20
CA GLY A 39 -30.02 18.84 -8.90
C GLY A 39 -30.69 19.99 -8.14
N SER A 40 -29.93 21.05 -7.88
CA SER A 40 -30.50 22.41 -7.81
C SER A 40 -29.65 23.38 -8.61
N ASP A 41 -30.31 23.98 -9.59
CA ASP A 41 -29.78 24.80 -10.66
C ASP A 41 -29.71 26.31 -10.27
N HIS A 42 -28.75 27.00 -10.90
CA HIS A 42 -28.71 28.41 -11.31
C HIS A 42 -27.98 29.56 -10.53
N ARG A 43 -27.01 30.12 -11.29
CA ARG A 43 -26.60 31.55 -11.54
C ARG A 43 -25.60 32.20 -10.55
N LYS A 44 -24.48 32.84 -10.93
CA LYS A 44 -24.03 33.54 -12.17
C LYS A 44 -22.48 33.56 -12.30
N SER A 45 -22.04 33.54 -13.56
CA SER A 45 -20.76 33.93 -14.20
C SER A 45 -19.73 34.78 -13.43
N VAL A 46 -18.43 34.45 -13.57
CA VAL A 46 -17.38 35.28 -14.20
C VAL A 46 -16.29 34.35 -14.78
N ALA A 47 -15.83 34.69 -15.98
CA ALA A 47 -14.85 33.98 -16.79
C ALA A 47 -13.46 33.86 -16.13
N GLY A 48 -12.86 32.67 -16.26
CA GLY A 48 -11.46 32.38 -15.95
C GLY A 48 -11.14 30.97 -16.44
N SER A 49 -10.03 30.83 -17.18
CA SER A 49 -9.55 29.60 -17.82
C SER A 49 -9.72 28.34 -16.97
N GLU A 50 -10.56 27.41 -17.43
CA GLU A 50 -10.72 26.08 -16.83
C GLU A 50 -9.47 25.23 -17.13
N THR A 51 -8.46 25.33 -16.25
CA THR A 51 -7.63 24.17 -15.97
C THR A 51 -8.53 23.15 -15.30
N GLU A 52 -8.72 21.96 -15.90
CA GLU A 52 -9.38 20.81 -15.26
C GLU A 52 -8.67 20.53 -13.93
N GLU A 53 -9.20 21.06 -12.82
CA GLU A 53 -8.63 20.84 -11.49
C GLU A 53 -8.90 19.40 -11.09
N THR A 54 -7.84 18.59 -11.10
CA THR A 54 -7.86 17.25 -10.51
C THR A 54 -8.05 17.39 -9.00
N LEU A 55 -9.20 16.95 -8.51
CA LEU A 55 -9.62 16.95 -7.12
C LEU A 55 -9.03 15.73 -6.39
N ASP A 56 -7.78 15.84 -5.93
CA ASP A 56 -7.21 14.92 -4.95
C ASP A 56 -7.72 15.30 -3.53
N GLY A 57 -7.94 14.33 -2.64
CA GLY A 57 -8.52 14.53 -1.29
C GLY A 57 -7.76 13.81 -0.16
N ILE A 58 -7.83 14.28 1.09
CA ILE A 58 -7.33 13.57 2.26
C ILE A 58 -8.33 13.65 3.42
N VAL A 59 -8.51 12.53 4.11
CA VAL A 59 -9.41 12.38 5.27
C VAL A 59 -8.58 11.85 6.45
N PHE A 60 -8.81 12.36 7.65
CA PHE A 60 -8.16 11.83 8.87
C PHE A 60 -9.08 10.85 9.60
N SER A 61 -8.57 9.66 9.91
CA SER A 61 -9.21 8.65 10.74
C SER A 61 -8.42 8.55 12.05
N GLY A 62 -8.92 9.15 13.13
CA GLY A 62 -8.26 9.06 14.44
C GLY A 62 -8.76 10.07 15.48
N ASN A 63 -8.09 10.09 16.64
CA ASN A 63 -8.38 11.05 17.71
C ASN A 63 -8.08 12.50 17.25
N PRO A 64 -9.07 13.40 17.19
CA PRO A 64 -8.85 14.79 16.74
C PRO A 64 -7.88 15.58 17.63
N HIS A 65 -7.74 15.19 18.90
CA HIS A 65 -6.96 15.91 19.91
C HIS A 65 -5.50 15.44 20.03
N GLU A 66 -5.12 14.33 19.41
CA GLU A 66 -3.73 13.86 19.39
C GLU A 66 -3.06 14.34 18.08
N THR A 67 -2.19 15.34 18.20
CA THR A 67 -1.60 15.99 17.02
C THR A 67 -0.56 15.12 16.33
N VAL A 68 0.14 14.25 17.09
CA VAL A 68 1.13 13.28 16.59
C VAL A 68 1.15 12.03 17.48
N PRO A 69 0.77 10.84 16.97
CA PRO A 69 0.77 9.60 17.74
C PRO A 69 2.17 9.21 18.21
N ARG A 70 2.32 8.81 19.48
CA ARG A 70 3.59 8.30 20.00
C ARG A 70 4.07 7.06 19.23
N SER A 71 3.13 6.21 18.79
CA SER A 71 3.39 5.02 17.97
C SER A 71 4.08 5.35 16.65
N LEU A 72 3.76 6.49 16.02
CA LEU A 72 4.39 6.95 14.78
C LEU A 72 5.89 7.21 14.99
N LEU A 73 6.24 7.87 16.10
CA LEU A 73 7.62 8.21 16.43
C LEU A 73 8.47 6.98 16.80
N LEU A 74 7.82 5.93 17.29
CA LEU A 74 8.46 4.69 17.72
C LEU A 74 8.47 3.59 16.64
N ASP A 75 7.79 3.80 15.51
CA ASP A 75 7.75 2.84 14.41
C ASP A 75 9.13 2.74 13.73
N ASP A 76 9.80 1.60 13.90
CA ASP A 76 11.12 1.31 13.36
C ASP A 76 11.13 1.14 11.84
N ARG A 77 9.95 0.99 11.22
CA ARG A 77 9.77 0.89 9.77
C ARG A 77 9.79 2.25 9.06
N LEU A 78 9.70 3.36 9.81
CA LEU A 78 9.66 4.72 9.26
C LEU A 78 10.96 5.47 9.54
N SER A 79 11.46 6.20 8.53
CA SER A 79 12.55 7.15 8.74
C SER A 79 12.02 8.49 9.27
N PRO A 80 12.89 9.41 9.72
CA PRO A 80 12.49 10.75 10.09
C PRO A 80 11.72 11.49 8.99
N LEU A 81 12.01 11.19 7.72
CA LEU A 81 11.32 11.81 6.58
C LEU A 81 9.83 11.44 6.55
N GLU A 82 9.49 10.16 6.68
CA GLU A 82 8.09 9.72 6.62
C GLU A 82 7.31 10.15 7.86
N ARG A 83 7.95 10.12 9.04
CA ARG A 83 7.35 10.64 10.28
C ARG A 83 7.04 12.13 10.16
N ASN A 84 7.92 12.91 9.53
CA ASN A 84 7.68 14.31 9.24
C ASN A 84 6.57 14.49 8.20
N ALA A 85 6.56 13.67 7.13
CA ALA A 85 5.52 13.72 6.11
C ALA A 85 4.12 13.48 6.67
N TRP A 86 3.96 12.50 7.56
CA TRP A 86 2.69 12.25 8.25
C TRP A 86 2.23 13.49 9.04
N GLN A 87 3.13 14.14 9.78
CA GLN A 87 2.81 15.34 10.57
C GLN A 87 2.40 16.52 9.69
N VAL A 88 3.09 16.71 8.56
CA VAL A 88 2.76 17.73 7.56
C VAL A 88 1.39 17.45 6.95
N PHE A 89 1.08 16.19 6.62
CA PHE A 89 -0.24 15.83 6.11
C PHE A 89 -1.30 16.15 7.15
N ARG A 90 -1.07 15.80 8.42
CA ARG A 90 -2.01 16.13 9.50
C ARG A 90 -2.23 17.64 9.65
N LEU A 91 -1.16 18.43 9.57
CA LEU A 91 -1.20 19.89 9.67
C LEU A 91 -2.03 20.53 8.56
N LEU A 92 -1.93 19.99 7.34
CA LEU A 92 -2.59 20.54 6.15
C LEU A 92 -4.05 20.07 5.99
N ILE A 93 -4.49 19.08 6.77
CA ILE A 93 -5.90 18.68 6.86
C ILE A 93 -6.64 19.70 7.73
N ASN A 94 -7.35 20.65 7.11
CA ASN A 94 -8.23 21.60 7.82
C ASN A 94 -9.30 20.87 8.66
N ALA A 95 -9.86 21.58 9.63
CA ALA A 95 -10.78 21.06 10.64
C ALA A 95 -12.09 20.44 10.08
N ASP A 96 -12.42 20.68 8.81
CA ASP A 96 -13.67 20.24 8.17
C ASP A 96 -13.67 18.75 7.74
N GLY A 97 -12.56 18.03 7.94
CA GLY A 97 -12.48 16.57 7.77
C GLY A 97 -12.46 16.05 6.32
N ILE A 98 -12.75 16.91 5.34
CA ILE A 98 -12.60 16.63 3.90
C ILE A 98 -11.82 17.80 3.28
N THR A 99 -10.50 17.71 3.27
CA THR A 99 -9.65 18.67 2.56
C THR A 99 -9.14 18.08 1.27
N ALA A 100 -8.96 18.90 0.23
CA ALA A 100 -8.17 18.50 -0.92
C ALA A 100 -6.80 17.98 -0.46
N PHE A 101 -6.32 16.87 -1.03
CA PHE A 101 -5.00 16.34 -0.74
C PHE A 101 -3.97 17.42 -1.07
N PRO A 102 -3.00 17.70 -0.18
CA PRO A 102 -1.97 18.67 -0.48
C PRO A 102 -1.21 18.30 -1.76
N THR A 103 -1.20 19.20 -2.73
CA THR A 103 -0.44 18.99 -3.98
C THR A 103 1.04 18.76 -3.66
N TYR A 104 1.75 18.07 -4.57
CA TYR A 104 3.18 17.83 -4.38
C TYR A 104 3.94 19.14 -4.18
N GLU A 105 3.55 20.23 -4.86
CA GLU A 105 4.16 21.54 -4.69
C GLU A 105 3.95 22.14 -3.29
N GLN A 106 2.82 21.85 -2.65
CA GLN A 106 2.57 22.26 -1.26
C GLN A 106 3.37 21.42 -0.25
N LEU A 107 3.67 20.16 -0.56
CA LEU A 107 4.38 19.24 0.34
C LEU A 107 5.90 19.40 0.29
N ARG A 108 6.46 19.67 -0.90
CA ARG A 108 7.91 19.74 -1.13
C ARG A 108 8.67 20.66 -0.16
N PRO A 109 8.16 21.84 0.25
CA PRO A 109 8.86 22.72 1.18
C PRO A 109 9.11 22.10 2.55
N TYR A 110 8.21 21.23 3.02
CA TYR A 110 8.29 20.63 4.35
C TYR A 110 9.12 19.35 4.39
N LEU A 111 9.34 18.71 3.24
CA LEU A 111 10.00 17.40 3.14
C LEU A 111 11.46 17.50 2.69
N GLY A 112 12.01 18.70 2.67
CA GLY A 112 13.43 18.93 2.39
C GLY A 112 14.33 18.33 3.47
N SER A 113 15.44 17.71 3.06
CA SER A 113 16.46 17.21 3.99
C SER A 113 17.30 18.32 4.62
N VAL A 114 17.26 19.53 4.06
CA VAL A 114 18.01 20.70 4.50
C VAL A 114 17.04 21.88 4.62
N PRO A 115 17.12 22.69 5.70
CA PRO A 115 16.30 23.88 5.84
C PRO A 115 16.38 24.79 4.60
N GLY A 116 15.23 25.24 4.11
CA GLY A 116 15.13 26.15 2.96
C GLY A 116 15.30 25.49 1.58
N LYS A 117 15.57 24.17 1.50
CA LYS A 117 15.56 23.43 0.24
C LYS A 117 14.29 22.62 0.08
N PHE A 118 13.71 22.66 -1.11
CA PHE A 118 12.53 21.85 -1.42
C PHE A 118 12.93 20.41 -1.74
N ALA A 119 12.11 19.47 -1.30
CA ALA A 119 12.20 18.07 -1.72
C ALA A 119 11.94 17.94 -3.24
N SER A 120 12.45 16.86 -3.84
CA SER A 120 12.03 16.49 -5.18
C SER A 120 10.63 15.85 -5.14
N ARG A 121 9.91 15.86 -6.27
CA ARG A 121 8.63 15.16 -6.40
C ARG A 121 8.76 13.65 -6.13
N GLU A 122 9.90 13.07 -6.48
CA GLU A 122 10.22 11.67 -6.20
C GLU A 122 10.34 11.41 -4.69
N THR A 123 10.95 12.32 -3.93
CA THR A 123 11.02 12.22 -2.47
C THR A 123 9.62 12.22 -1.84
N VAL A 124 8.73 13.11 -2.30
CA VAL A 124 7.33 13.13 -1.83
C VAL A 124 6.61 11.84 -2.18
N ALA A 125 6.75 11.35 -3.41
CA ALA A 125 6.16 10.09 -3.86
C ALA A 125 6.67 8.88 -3.06
N LYS A 126 7.96 8.86 -2.72
CA LYS A 126 8.56 7.82 -1.86
C LYS A 126 7.97 7.87 -0.45
N ALA A 127 7.87 9.05 0.15
CA ALA A 127 7.29 9.20 1.49
C ALA A 127 5.83 8.72 1.54
N LEU A 128 5.01 9.13 0.55
CA LEU A 128 3.63 8.64 0.34
C LEU A 128 3.58 7.11 0.23
N THR A 129 4.46 6.54 -0.59
CA THR A 129 4.54 5.09 -0.79
C THR A 129 4.88 4.36 0.50
N VAL A 130 5.88 4.82 1.24
CA VAL A 130 6.30 4.18 2.48
C VAL A 130 5.20 4.28 3.54
N LEU A 131 4.53 5.43 3.67
CA LEU A 131 3.38 5.58 4.55
C LEU A 131 2.23 4.63 4.17
N ARG A 132 2.00 4.39 2.87
CA ARG A 132 1.05 3.37 2.41
C ARG A 132 1.49 1.95 2.76
N LEU A 133 2.72 1.58 2.43
CA LEU A 133 3.27 0.24 2.73
C LEU A 133 3.30 -0.07 4.23
N THR A 134 3.50 0.96 5.07
CA THR A 134 3.52 0.82 6.54
C THR A 134 2.13 0.94 7.18
N ARG A 135 1.10 1.22 6.37
CA ARG A 135 -0.33 1.31 6.72
C ARG A 135 -0.73 2.57 7.52
N TRP A 136 0.12 3.60 7.52
CA TRP A 136 -0.19 4.91 8.10
C TRP A 136 -1.02 5.80 7.18
N LEU A 137 -1.10 5.44 5.90
CA LEU A 137 -1.89 6.10 4.86
C LEU A 137 -2.58 5.03 4.00
N SER A 138 -3.84 5.21 3.65
CA SER A 138 -4.54 4.34 2.69
C SER A 138 -5.04 5.16 1.50
N LEU A 139 -5.04 4.57 0.31
CA LEU A 139 -5.72 5.17 -0.85
C LEU A 139 -7.17 4.68 -0.86
N GLY A 140 -8.10 5.50 -0.35
CA GLY A 140 -9.49 5.10 -0.13
C GLY A 140 -10.32 5.04 -1.42
N ARG A 141 -10.36 6.13 -2.20
CA ARG A 141 -11.17 6.16 -3.43
C ARG A 141 -10.54 7.07 -4.47
N ARG A 142 -10.65 6.68 -5.74
CA ARG A 142 -10.40 7.60 -6.84
C ARG A 142 -11.70 8.31 -7.18
N VAL A 143 -11.77 9.62 -6.97
CA VAL A 143 -12.93 10.45 -7.29
C VAL A 143 -13.03 10.54 -8.80
N ARG A 144 -14.24 10.33 -9.32
CA ARG A 144 -14.55 10.51 -10.74
C ARG A 144 -15.57 11.63 -10.85
N ASP A 145 -15.39 12.47 -11.85
CA ASP A 145 -16.37 13.48 -12.22
C ASP A 145 -17.66 12.78 -12.65
N SER A 146 -18.76 13.16 -12.01
CA SER A 146 -20.10 12.59 -12.22
C SER A 146 -20.70 12.91 -13.60
N LEU A 147 -20.23 13.97 -14.28
CA LEU A 147 -20.73 14.34 -15.61
C LEU A 147 -19.86 13.79 -16.75
N SER A 148 -18.54 13.81 -16.62
CA SER A 148 -17.63 13.37 -17.70
C SER A 148 -17.15 11.92 -17.56
N GLY A 149 -17.34 11.28 -16.41
CA GLY A 149 -16.80 9.96 -16.10
C GLY A 149 -15.26 9.90 -15.96
N ARG A 150 -14.58 11.04 -16.10
CA ARG A 150 -13.12 11.16 -15.96
C ARG A 150 -12.71 11.02 -14.50
N MET A 151 -11.58 10.36 -14.26
CA MET A 151 -10.97 10.32 -12.92
C MET A 151 -10.50 11.73 -12.56
N GLN A 152 -11.10 12.31 -11.53
CA GLN A 152 -10.80 13.65 -11.08
C GLN A 152 -9.71 13.65 -9.99
N GLY A 153 -9.48 12.57 -9.23
CA GLY A 153 -8.31 12.50 -8.34
C GLY A 153 -8.30 11.33 -7.36
N ASN A 154 -7.29 11.29 -6.50
CA ASN A 154 -7.03 10.29 -5.48
C ASN A 154 -7.41 10.82 -4.08
N VAL A 155 -8.23 10.08 -3.35
CA VAL A 155 -8.57 10.36 -1.94
C VAL A 155 -7.79 9.44 -1.03
N TYR A 156 -6.98 10.04 -0.17
CA TYR A 156 -6.19 9.35 0.83
C TYR A 156 -6.86 9.41 2.20
N ILE A 157 -6.59 8.42 3.04
CA ILE A 157 -7.02 8.36 4.42
C ILE A 157 -5.77 8.27 5.29
N LEU A 158 -5.55 9.29 6.12
CA LEU A 158 -4.47 9.37 7.08
C LEU A 158 -4.93 8.76 8.40
N HIS A 159 -4.16 7.81 8.92
CA HIS A 159 -4.51 7.07 10.14
C HIS A 159 -3.65 7.51 11.33
N ASP A 160 -4.21 7.51 12.53
CA ASP A 160 -3.48 7.73 13.79
C ASP A 160 -2.78 6.48 14.34
N GLU A 161 -3.10 5.32 13.77
CA GLU A 161 -2.39 4.05 13.98
C GLU A 161 -2.30 3.25 12.67
N PRO A 162 -1.30 2.37 12.51
CA PRO A 162 -1.16 1.61 11.28
C PRO A 162 -2.30 0.57 11.17
N VAL A 163 -3.28 0.83 10.30
CA VAL A 163 -4.49 0.00 10.08
C VAL A 163 -4.15 -1.44 9.78
N GLY A 164 -4.86 -2.42 10.33
CA GLY A 164 -4.56 -3.84 10.16
C GLY A 164 -4.45 -4.28 8.69
N CYS A 165 -3.73 -5.37 8.39
CA CYS A 165 -3.55 -5.79 6.99
C CYS A 165 -4.86 -6.04 6.24
N VAL A 166 -5.86 -6.62 6.92
CA VAL A 166 -7.19 -6.89 6.34
C VAL A 166 -7.91 -5.58 6.03
N GLU A 167 -7.93 -4.65 7.00
CA GLU A 167 -8.53 -3.33 6.84
C GLU A 167 -7.83 -2.51 5.74
N ALA A 168 -6.50 -2.59 5.64
CA ALA A 168 -5.74 -1.95 4.57
C ALA A 168 -6.17 -2.45 3.19
N MET A 169 -6.47 -3.74 3.04
CA MET A 169 -6.96 -4.33 1.79
C MET A 169 -8.41 -3.94 1.48
N GLU A 170 -9.24 -3.70 2.50
CA GLU A 170 -10.61 -3.21 2.33
C GLU A 170 -10.65 -1.74 1.91
N LEU A 171 -9.79 -0.92 2.52
CA LEU A 171 -9.67 0.51 2.22
C LEU A 171 -9.00 0.77 0.87
N ASP A 172 -7.89 0.08 0.59
CA ASP A 172 -7.07 0.26 -0.60
C ASP A 172 -7.02 -1.05 -1.41
N ARG A 173 -7.86 -1.11 -2.46
CA ARG A 173 -7.97 -2.30 -3.33
C ARG A 173 -6.67 -2.68 -4.03
N ASP A 174 -5.78 -1.70 -4.24
CA ASP A 174 -4.50 -1.92 -4.91
C ASP A 174 -3.37 -2.17 -3.90
N TYR A 175 -3.66 -2.27 -2.59
CA TYR A 175 -2.65 -2.41 -1.55
C TYR A 175 -1.75 -3.64 -1.74
N LEU A 176 -2.32 -4.81 -2.08
CA LEU A 176 -1.51 -6.01 -2.33
C LEU A 176 -0.62 -5.86 -3.57
N LEU A 177 -1.11 -5.18 -4.61
CA LEU A 177 -0.30 -4.87 -5.80
C LEU A 177 0.83 -3.92 -5.45
N LEU A 178 0.56 -2.92 -4.61
CA LEU A 178 1.57 -2.00 -4.09
C LEU A 178 2.65 -2.78 -3.34
N VAL A 179 2.29 -3.60 -2.36
CA VAL A 179 3.23 -4.43 -1.60
C VAL A 179 4.04 -5.34 -2.52
N GLY A 180 3.38 -5.99 -3.48
CA GLY A 180 4.00 -6.85 -4.48
C GLY A 180 4.87 -6.13 -5.50
N HIS A 181 4.82 -4.80 -5.61
CA HIS A 181 5.67 -4.04 -6.53
C HIS A 181 7.05 -3.72 -5.94
N TYR A 182 7.18 -3.64 -4.62
CA TYR A 182 8.43 -3.27 -3.95
C TYR A 182 9.28 -4.47 -3.54
N ASN A 183 10.60 -4.24 -3.40
CA ASN A 183 11.56 -5.27 -3.01
C ASN A 183 11.52 -5.50 -1.50
N LEU A 184 11.02 -6.66 -1.07
CA LEU A 184 10.88 -7.05 0.33
C LEU A 184 12.06 -7.93 0.78
N THR A 185 13.25 -7.33 0.95
CA THR A 185 14.49 -8.07 1.29
C THR A 185 14.46 -8.76 2.65
N ALA A 186 13.58 -8.32 3.55
CA ALA A 186 13.40 -8.92 4.87
C ALA A 186 12.29 -9.99 4.92
N ALA A 187 11.60 -10.30 3.82
CA ALA A 187 10.58 -11.34 3.82
C ALA A 187 11.23 -12.74 3.80
N ASN A 188 10.79 -13.64 4.68
CA ASN A 188 11.25 -15.03 4.72
C ASN A 188 10.07 -16.04 4.69
N TYR A 189 8.85 -15.55 4.46
CA TYR A 189 7.68 -16.36 4.19
C TYR A 189 7.03 -15.81 2.92
N VAL A 190 6.71 -16.70 1.98
CA VAL A 190 6.02 -16.38 0.72
C VAL A 190 4.75 -17.20 0.68
N PHE A 191 3.61 -16.53 0.51
CA PHE A 191 2.30 -17.18 0.39
C PHE A 191 1.75 -16.95 -1.02
N PHE A 192 1.50 -18.02 -1.76
CA PHE A 192 0.79 -17.96 -3.03
C PHE A 192 -0.70 -18.16 -2.79
N LEU A 193 -1.45 -17.07 -2.64
CA LEU A 193 -2.91 -17.13 -2.46
C LEU A 193 -3.66 -17.56 -3.73
N GLY A 194 -2.97 -17.52 -4.87
CA GLY A 194 -3.39 -18.11 -6.13
C GLY A 194 -2.13 -18.44 -6.94
N LEU A 195 -2.16 -19.55 -7.66
CA LEU A 195 -1.03 -19.98 -8.48
C LEU A 195 -1.03 -19.25 -9.83
N PRO A 196 0.12 -18.76 -10.31
CA PRO A 196 0.22 -18.27 -11.68
C PRO A 196 0.13 -19.44 -12.67
N TRP A 197 -0.37 -19.18 -13.88
CA TRP A 197 -0.45 -20.19 -14.96
C TRP A 197 0.92 -20.53 -15.59
N THR A 198 1.92 -19.70 -15.31
CA THR A 198 3.27 -19.76 -15.88
C THR A 198 4.28 -19.98 -14.74
N PRO A 199 5.06 -21.08 -14.76
CA PRO A 199 6.01 -21.38 -13.68
C PRO A 199 7.02 -20.26 -13.40
N GLY A 200 7.57 -19.63 -14.44
CA GLY A 200 8.58 -18.57 -14.27
C GLY A 200 8.09 -17.33 -13.51
N LEU A 201 6.77 -17.07 -13.47
CA LEU A 201 6.22 -16.00 -12.63
C LEU A 201 6.24 -16.38 -11.15
N GLN A 202 6.08 -17.67 -10.83
CA GLN A 202 6.22 -18.19 -9.49
C GLN A 202 7.69 -18.08 -9.04
N ASP A 203 8.61 -18.53 -9.88
CA ASP A 203 10.05 -18.51 -9.59
C ASP A 203 10.52 -17.06 -9.37
N GLN A 204 10.11 -16.13 -10.23
CA GLN A 204 10.41 -14.71 -10.07
C GLN A 204 9.83 -14.11 -8.77
N ALA A 205 8.66 -14.56 -8.33
CA ALA A 205 8.08 -14.11 -7.07
C ALA A 205 8.83 -14.68 -5.86
N GLU A 206 9.30 -15.93 -5.93
CA GLU A 206 10.14 -16.57 -4.91
C GLU A 206 11.52 -15.91 -4.80
N ASP A 207 12.15 -15.57 -5.93
CA ASP A 207 13.45 -14.89 -6.02
C ASP A 207 13.48 -13.53 -5.29
N ARG A 208 12.32 -12.88 -5.13
CA ARG A 208 12.22 -11.63 -4.34
C ARG A 208 12.51 -11.86 -2.86
N ALA A 209 12.17 -13.05 -2.34
CA ALA A 209 12.48 -13.46 -0.97
C ALA A 209 13.87 -14.11 -0.89
N TYR A 210 14.25 -14.92 -1.89
CA TYR A 210 15.60 -15.49 -2.03
C TYR A 210 16.58 -14.46 -2.61
N ARG A 211 16.91 -13.44 -1.83
CA ARG A 211 17.83 -12.37 -2.25
C ARG A 211 19.17 -12.43 -1.52
N ASN A 212 20.23 -11.96 -2.18
CA ASN A 212 21.57 -11.80 -1.58
C ASN A 212 21.48 -10.99 -0.27
N GLY A 213 21.99 -11.57 0.82
CA GLY A 213 21.91 -11.01 2.17
C GLY A 213 20.78 -11.57 3.04
N GLN A 214 19.91 -12.45 2.50
CA GLN A 214 18.94 -13.17 3.31
C GLN A 214 19.64 -14.27 4.12
N LEU A 215 19.64 -14.11 5.45
CA LEU A 215 20.23 -15.09 6.38
C LEU A 215 19.20 -16.07 6.95
N ARG A 216 17.91 -15.78 6.79
CA ARG A 216 16.82 -16.61 7.32
C ARG A 216 16.28 -17.54 6.24
N MET A 217 15.94 -18.77 6.62
CA MET A 217 15.24 -19.71 5.75
C MET A 217 13.96 -19.07 5.19
N VAL A 218 13.86 -19.05 3.86
CA VAL A 218 12.66 -18.67 3.14
C VAL A 218 11.73 -19.88 3.08
N VAL A 219 10.48 -19.69 3.49
CA VAL A 219 9.45 -20.73 3.48
C VAL A 219 8.35 -20.33 2.51
N VAL A 220 8.21 -21.08 1.43
CA VAL A 220 7.11 -20.91 0.48
C VAL A 220 5.94 -21.79 0.91
N LYS A 221 4.75 -21.19 1.01
CA LYS A 221 3.50 -21.86 1.37
C LYS A 221 2.49 -21.64 0.25
N ILE A 222 1.98 -22.76 -0.27
CA ILE A 222 0.97 -22.78 -1.32
C ILE A 222 -0.22 -23.53 -0.74
N PRO A 223 -1.26 -22.83 -0.25
CA PRO A 223 -2.52 -23.48 0.08
C PRO A 223 -3.10 -24.10 -1.20
N LEU A 224 -3.40 -25.39 -1.14
CA LEU A 224 -4.08 -26.11 -2.21
C LEU A 224 -5.41 -26.61 -1.65
N ALA A 225 -6.50 -26.31 -2.35
CA ALA A 225 -7.79 -26.93 -2.09
C ALA A 225 -7.90 -28.22 -2.91
N GLU A 226 -8.16 -29.34 -2.23
CA GLU A 226 -8.37 -30.64 -2.88
C GLU A 226 -9.59 -30.62 -3.79
N ASP A 227 -9.55 -31.37 -4.88
CA ASP A 227 -10.63 -31.47 -5.88
C ASP A 227 -11.03 -30.13 -6.52
N THR A 228 -10.13 -29.15 -6.51
CA THR A 228 -10.34 -27.84 -7.15
C THR A 228 -9.37 -27.58 -8.30
N ILE A 229 -9.59 -26.45 -8.99
CA ILE A 229 -8.68 -25.96 -10.03
C ILE A 229 -7.25 -25.76 -9.53
N ASP A 230 -7.05 -25.49 -8.23
CA ASP A 230 -5.72 -25.27 -7.66
C ASP A 230 -4.85 -26.53 -7.74
N GLN A 231 -5.44 -27.71 -7.48
CA GLN A 231 -4.74 -28.99 -7.58
C GLN A 231 -4.39 -29.33 -9.04
N GLN A 232 -5.31 -29.09 -9.97
CA GLN A 232 -5.08 -29.30 -11.40
C GLN A 232 -3.99 -28.36 -11.93
N LEU A 233 -4.05 -27.09 -11.54
CA LEU A 233 -3.07 -26.07 -11.89
C LEU A 233 -1.70 -26.42 -11.32
N TRP A 234 -1.63 -26.88 -10.06
CA TRP A 234 -0.39 -27.36 -9.46
C TRP A 234 0.24 -28.50 -10.28
N GLN A 235 -0.56 -29.51 -10.66
CA GLN A 235 -0.07 -30.61 -11.48
C GLN A 235 0.44 -30.11 -12.84
N MET A 236 -0.32 -29.26 -13.52
CA MET A 236 0.10 -28.67 -14.80
C MET A 236 1.42 -27.88 -14.66
N LEU A 237 1.61 -27.14 -13.56
CA LEU A 237 2.84 -26.40 -13.32
C LEU A 237 4.03 -27.34 -13.08
N MET A 238 3.83 -28.45 -12.37
CA MET A 238 4.86 -29.48 -12.20
C MET A 238 5.25 -30.09 -13.56
N ASP A 239 4.28 -30.43 -14.39
CA ASP A 239 4.52 -31.01 -15.71
C ASP A 239 5.28 -30.02 -16.61
N LYS A 240 4.90 -28.74 -16.60
CA LYS A 240 5.62 -27.68 -17.34
C LYS A 240 7.06 -27.51 -16.84
N ARG A 241 7.30 -27.60 -15.52
CA ARG A 241 8.65 -27.53 -14.94
C ARG A 241 9.50 -28.73 -15.34
N ALA A 242 8.93 -29.94 -15.31
CA ALA A 242 9.63 -31.15 -15.73
C ALA A 242 10.08 -31.05 -17.20
N LEU A 243 9.17 -30.66 -18.09
CA LEU A 243 9.49 -30.46 -19.51
C LEU A 243 10.56 -29.40 -19.73
N ALA A 244 10.50 -28.29 -18.98
CA ALA A 244 11.53 -27.24 -19.06
C ALA A 244 12.89 -27.75 -18.58
N SER A 245 12.93 -28.56 -17.52
CA SER A 245 14.15 -29.19 -17.01
C SER A 245 14.76 -30.17 -18.01
N ASP A 246 13.94 -30.96 -18.70
CA ASP A 246 14.41 -31.96 -19.68
C ASP A 246 15.05 -31.32 -20.92
N LEU A 247 14.68 -30.07 -21.25
CA LEU A 247 15.26 -29.32 -22.37
C LEU A 247 16.62 -28.67 -22.03
N ILE A 248 16.94 -28.54 -20.74
CA ILE A 248 18.20 -27.93 -20.29
C ILE A 248 19.28 -29.00 -20.34
N ASP A 249 20.29 -28.79 -21.19
CA ASP A 249 21.46 -29.66 -21.26
C ASP A 249 22.24 -29.59 -19.93
N PRO A 250 22.36 -30.69 -19.17
CA PRO A 250 23.01 -30.69 -17.86
C PRO A 250 24.49 -30.30 -17.92
N GLU A 251 25.18 -30.52 -19.05
CA GLU A 251 26.57 -30.08 -19.22
C GLU A 251 26.68 -28.55 -19.39
N ALA A 252 25.73 -27.95 -20.12
CA ALA A 252 25.67 -26.51 -20.33
C ALA A 252 25.31 -25.76 -19.03
N GLU A 253 24.41 -26.31 -18.22
CA GLU A 253 24.04 -25.73 -16.92
C GLU A 253 25.19 -25.80 -15.91
N ALA A 254 25.89 -26.95 -15.83
CA ALA A 254 27.05 -27.12 -14.96
C ALA A 254 28.20 -26.19 -15.36
N SER A 255 28.46 -26.04 -16.66
CA SER A 255 29.42 -25.07 -17.22
C SER A 255 29.07 -23.63 -16.81
N SER A 256 27.80 -23.23 -16.97
CA SER A 256 27.33 -21.88 -16.65
C SER A 256 27.40 -21.58 -15.15
N LYS A 257 26.98 -22.53 -14.29
CA LYS A 257 27.09 -22.41 -12.82
C LYS A 257 28.54 -22.32 -12.36
N LYS A 258 29.45 -23.06 -12.98
CA LYS A 258 30.89 -23.01 -12.68
C LYS A 258 31.51 -21.66 -13.09
N ALA A 259 31.17 -21.17 -14.28
CA ALA A 259 31.62 -19.86 -14.74
C ALA A 259 31.10 -18.71 -13.84
N LEU A 260 29.84 -18.79 -13.38
CA LEU A 260 29.26 -17.83 -12.45
C LEU A 260 29.91 -17.87 -11.06
N ALA A 261 30.27 -19.06 -10.57
CA ALA A 261 30.95 -19.23 -9.29
C ALA A 261 32.42 -18.75 -9.31
N GLU A 262 33.07 -18.78 -10.48
CA GLU A 262 34.44 -18.29 -10.66
C GLU A 262 34.51 -16.76 -10.89
N THR A 263 33.38 -16.11 -11.17
CA THR A 263 33.30 -14.66 -11.44
C THR A 263 32.92 -13.83 -10.20
N ILE A 264 32.57 -14.47 -9.08
CA ILE A 264 32.27 -13.83 -7.78
C ILE A 264 33.47 -14.01 -6.84
#